data_AF-A0A1E1WL88-F1
#
_entry.id   AF-A0A1E1WL88-F1
#
_cell.length_a   1.000
_cell.length_b   1.000
_cell.length_c   1.000
_cell.angle_alpha   90.00
_cell.angle_beta   90.00
_cell.angle_gamma   90.00
#
_symmetry.space_group_name_H-M   'P 1'
#
loop_
_entity.id
_entity.type
_entity.pdbx_description
1 polymer ?
#
loop_
_entity_poly.entity_id
_entity_poly.type
_entity_poly.pdbx_seq_one_letter_code
_entity_poly.pdbx_strand_id
1 'polypeptide(L)'
;IAKEVTQNLKCMPLEEAIRLYGGKEIAEVRAMSEREEAIVEAGPVSGPEHPLVDLLSTFRSSLIAVERERILLAKGFADEEKFRNSVWRVEKKMVTISEDCACGAVVQLRATYDHAELLKERLPAAKLRLEGLLRSVQESYCHHQHAALLAHCQIEDLISETIRSNKPEIREALALVLQALRLSDNAPSALATALQRWSAILSSALLDARDLRQLLYLMHQLFRQTRSVQWAARVIRVTAGDRTSAARAIALLDLLLARTRLEAAVECTEDADEGWEEMDAHGGGAVSEGALRERDLLALLKVFPLRELVARLVLFTHADIGTAREYEW
;
A
#
# COMPACT_ATOMS: atom_id res chain seq x y z
N ILE A 1 22.81 -62.50 23.15
CA ILE A 1 21.55 -62.17 22.45
C ILE A 1 20.91 -61.01 23.21
N ALA A 2 21.07 -59.79 22.69
CA ALA A 2 20.51 -58.59 23.30
C ALA A 2 18.99 -58.59 23.07
N LYS A 3 18.21 -58.47 24.14
CA LYS A 3 16.76 -58.23 24.03
C LYS A 3 16.56 -56.79 23.60
N GLU A 4 16.19 -56.58 22.34
CA GLU A 4 15.57 -55.33 21.91
C GLU A 4 14.27 -55.14 22.69
N VAL A 5 14.28 -54.19 23.61
CA VAL A 5 13.07 -53.67 24.22
C VAL A 5 12.45 -52.72 23.19
N THR A 6 11.68 -53.25 22.26
CA THR A 6 10.75 -52.44 21.47
C THR A 6 9.62 -52.00 22.40
N GLN A 7 9.84 -50.94 23.16
CA GLN A 7 8.73 -50.20 23.75
C GLN A 7 7.92 -49.65 22.58
N ASN A 8 6.80 -50.29 22.29
CA ASN A 8 5.76 -49.75 21.43
C ASN A 8 5.20 -48.50 22.12
N LEU A 9 5.87 -47.36 21.95
CA LEU A 9 5.32 -46.05 22.23
C LEU A 9 4.05 -45.94 21.38
N LYS A 10 2.89 -46.00 22.04
CA LYS A 10 1.61 -45.71 21.40
C LYS A 10 1.64 -44.23 21.01
N CYS A 11 2.07 -43.95 19.79
CA CYS A 11 2.03 -42.60 19.24
C CYS A 11 0.57 -42.15 19.17
N MET A 12 0.27 -41.05 19.86
CA MET A 12 -1.03 -40.39 19.76
C MET A 12 -1.18 -39.79 18.36
N PRO A 13 -2.35 -39.94 17.70
CA PRO A 13 -2.64 -39.24 16.44
C PRO A 13 -2.45 -37.74 16.61
N LEU A 14 -1.91 -37.07 15.59
CA LEU A 14 -1.62 -35.64 15.63
C LEU A 14 -2.89 -34.83 15.93
N GLU A 15 -4.06 -35.22 15.42
CA GLU A 15 -5.32 -34.53 15.74
C GLU A 15 -5.71 -34.66 17.22
N GLU A 16 -5.42 -35.81 17.84
CA GLU A 16 -5.69 -36.06 19.26
C GLU A 16 -4.67 -35.31 20.15
N ALA A 17 -3.42 -35.20 19.71
CA ALA A 17 -2.40 -34.39 20.37
C ALA A 17 -2.71 -32.89 20.25
N ILE A 18 -3.13 -32.40 19.09
CA ILE A 18 -3.58 -31.01 18.91
C ILE A 18 -4.79 -30.75 19.80
N ARG A 19 -5.77 -31.66 19.83
CA ARG A 19 -6.98 -31.53 20.66
C ARG A 19 -6.67 -31.51 22.16
N LEU A 20 -5.80 -32.39 22.65
CA LEU A 20 -5.45 -32.48 24.07
C LEU A 20 -4.50 -31.35 24.50
N TYR A 21 -3.63 -30.90 23.59
CA TYR A 21 -2.52 -30.03 23.98
C TYR A 21 -2.66 -28.55 23.61
N GLY A 22 -3.46 -28.23 22.58
CA GLY A 22 -3.78 -26.86 22.14
C GLY A 22 -5.26 -26.64 21.82
N GLY A 23 -6.11 -27.66 21.82
CA GLY A 23 -7.48 -27.60 21.31
C GLY A 23 -8.38 -26.62 22.05
N LYS A 24 -8.21 -26.47 23.37
CA LYS A 24 -8.95 -25.47 24.16
C LYS A 24 -8.58 -24.04 23.76
N GLU A 25 -7.28 -23.74 23.67
CA GLU A 25 -6.80 -22.40 23.27
C GLU A 25 -7.18 -22.10 21.82
N ILE A 26 -7.05 -23.06 20.91
CA ILE A 26 -7.43 -22.91 19.50
C ILE A 26 -8.94 -22.64 19.37
N ALA A 27 -9.78 -23.39 20.10
CA ALA A 27 -11.22 -23.15 20.11
C ALA A 27 -11.58 -21.78 20.68
N GLU A 28 -10.88 -21.33 21.73
CA GLU A 28 -11.07 -20.00 22.30
C GLU A 28 -10.69 -18.88 21.32
N VAL A 29 -9.56 -19.03 20.62
CA VAL A 29 -9.14 -18.09 19.57
C VAL A 29 -10.17 -18.03 18.44
N ARG A 30 -10.70 -19.17 18.00
CA ARG A 30 -11.76 -19.22 16.98
C ARG A 30 -13.03 -18.51 17.45
N ALA A 31 -13.50 -18.78 18.67
CA ALA A 31 -14.67 -18.11 19.23
C ALA A 31 -14.48 -16.60 19.41
N MET A 32 -13.27 -16.15 19.78
CA MET A 32 -12.95 -14.72 19.80
C MET A 32 -12.91 -14.13 18.39
N SER A 33 -12.35 -14.85 17.42
CA SER A 33 -12.28 -14.44 16.03
C SER A 33 -13.66 -14.18 15.44
N GLU A 34 -14.63 -15.08 15.67
CA GLU A 34 -16.02 -14.90 15.21
C GLU A 34 -16.67 -13.64 15.78
N ARG A 35 -16.41 -13.32 17.06
CA ARG A 35 -16.95 -12.10 17.69
C ARG A 35 -16.32 -10.84 17.13
N GLU A 36 -14.99 -10.81 16.99
CA GLU A 36 -14.31 -9.64 16.44
C GLU A 36 -14.62 -9.44 14.95
N GLU A 37 -14.83 -10.51 14.19
CA GLU A 37 -15.33 -10.43 12.83
C GLU A 37 -16.70 -9.75 12.76
N ALA A 38 -17.65 -10.17 13.60
CA ALA A 38 -18.97 -9.54 13.64
C ALA A 38 -18.92 -8.04 13.99
N ILE A 39 -17.97 -7.63 14.84
CA ILE A 39 -17.72 -6.21 15.14
C ILE A 39 -17.19 -5.48 13.91
N VAL A 40 -16.23 -6.07 13.20
CA VAL A 40 -15.68 -5.48 11.97
C VAL A 40 -16.74 -5.42 10.85
N GLU A 41 -17.65 -6.40 10.80
CA GLU A 41 -18.80 -6.40 9.89
C GLU A 41 -19.80 -5.30 10.16
N ALA A 42 -20.07 -5.01 11.43
CA ALA A 42 -20.96 -3.93 11.83
C ALA A 42 -20.43 -2.55 11.40
N GLY A 43 -19.11 -2.42 11.23
CA GLY A 43 -18.45 -1.18 10.83
C GLY A 43 -18.22 -0.20 12.00
N PRO A 44 -17.68 1.00 11.71
CA PRO A 44 -17.49 2.04 12.72
C PRO A 44 -18.83 2.47 13.34
N VAL A 45 -18.83 2.70 14.65
CA VAL A 45 -20.04 3.05 15.40
C VAL A 45 -20.40 4.53 15.22
N SER A 46 -19.41 5.36 14.96
CA SER A 46 -19.58 6.81 14.87
C SER A 46 -20.22 7.20 13.54
N GLY A 47 -21.23 8.05 13.64
CA GLY A 47 -21.90 8.63 12.50
C GLY A 47 -21.08 9.74 11.81
N PRO A 48 -21.71 10.52 10.92
CA PRO A 48 -21.05 11.59 10.17
C PRO A 48 -20.49 12.72 11.05
N GLU A 49 -20.89 12.79 12.33
CA GLU A 49 -20.42 13.82 13.27
C GLU A 49 -18.99 13.59 13.79
N HIS A 50 -18.37 12.45 13.49
CA HIS A 50 -17.01 12.17 13.94
C HIS A 50 -16.00 13.08 13.20
N PRO A 51 -15.13 13.84 13.90
CA PRO A 51 -14.23 14.81 13.26
C PRO A 51 -13.33 14.24 12.16
N LEU A 52 -12.85 12.99 12.33
CA LEU A 52 -12.09 12.30 11.27
C LEU A 52 -12.86 12.13 9.96
N VAL A 53 -14.19 11.95 9.99
CA VAL A 53 -14.97 11.73 8.76
C VAL A 53 -14.90 12.97 7.86
N ASP A 54 -15.16 14.14 8.42
CA ASP A 54 -15.11 15.41 7.70
C ASP A 54 -13.69 15.76 7.27
N LEU A 55 -12.70 15.55 8.13
CA LEU A 55 -11.29 15.82 7.81
C LEU A 55 -10.78 14.90 6.71
N LEU A 56 -11.07 13.60 6.75
CA LEU A 56 -10.67 12.64 5.72
C LEU A 56 -11.36 12.94 4.38
N SER A 57 -12.63 13.35 4.41
CA SER A 57 -13.36 13.79 3.22
C SER A 57 -12.77 15.07 2.63
N THR A 58 -12.46 16.06 3.47
CA THR A 58 -11.83 17.32 3.07
C THR A 58 -10.43 17.08 2.50
N PHE A 59 -9.64 16.24 3.15
CA PHE A 59 -8.29 15.89 2.70
C PHE A 59 -8.32 15.19 1.35
N ARG A 60 -9.20 14.19 1.17
CA ARG A 60 -9.39 13.49 -0.10
C ARG A 60 -9.83 14.42 -1.22
N SER A 61 -10.88 15.20 -1.02
CA SER A 61 -11.44 16.09 -2.04
C SER A 61 -10.45 17.18 -2.45
N SER A 62 -9.74 17.76 -1.47
CA SER A 62 -8.71 18.76 -1.72
C SER A 62 -7.51 18.18 -2.48
N LEU A 63 -7.02 17.00 -2.12
CA LEU A 63 -5.95 16.33 -2.87
C LEU A 63 -6.36 16.01 -4.31
N ILE A 64 -7.58 15.53 -4.53
CA ILE A 64 -8.10 15.28 -5.89
C ILE A 64 -8.15 16.58 -6.70
N ALA A 65 -8.57 17.69 -6.09
CA ALA A 65 -8.60 19.00 -6.75
C ALA A 65 -7.18 19.46 -7.13
N VAL A 66 -6.21 19.32 -6.21
CA VAL A 66 -4.80 19.65 -6.47
C VAL A 66 -4.24 18.82 -7.62
N GLU A 67 -4.51 17.51 -7.68
CA GLU A 67 -4.02 16.67 -8.77
C GLU A 67 -4.66 17.04 -10.11
N ARG A 68 -5.97 17.35 -10.12
CA ARG A 68 -6.66 17.84 -11.33
C ARG A 68 -6.07 19.14 -11.83
N GLU A 69 -5.78 20.08 -10.95
CA GLU A 69 -5.13 21.34 -11.29
C GLU A 69 -3.72 21.11 -11.85
N ARG A 70 -2.95 20.22 -11.25
CA ARG A 70 -1.62 19.84 -11.73
C ARG A 70 -1.68 19.29 -13.16
N ILE A 71 -2.63 18.40 -13.45
CA ILE A 71 -2.85 17.85 -14.80
C ILE A 71 -3.23 18.96 -15.79
N LEU A 72 -4.14 19.87 -15.40
CA LEU A 72 -4.55 20.99 -16.24
C LEU A 72 -3.38 21.94 -16.54
N LEU A 73 -2.54 22.23 -15.55
CA LEU A 73 -1.33 23.04 -15.74
C LEU A 73 -0.33 22.34 -16.66
N ALA A 74 -0.06 21.06 -16.47
CA ALA A 74 0.83 20.28 -17.32
C ALA A 74 0.36 20.28 -18.79
N LYS A 75 -0.94 20.11 -19.01
CA LYS A 75 -1.55 20.27 -20.34
C LYS A 75 -1.36 21.69 -20.89
N GLY A 76 -1.56 22.71 -20.05
CA GLY A 76 -1.34 24.11 -20.42
C GLY A 76 0.10 24.39 -20.87
N PHE A 77 1.10 23.83 -20.18
CA PHE A 77 2.51 23.91 -20.59
C PHE A 77 2.75 23.21 -21.93
N ALA A 78 2.26 21.98 -22.11
CA ALA A 78 2.42 21.23 -23.36
C ALA A 78 1.76 21.95 -24.55
N ASP A 79 0.59 22.57 -24.34
CA ASP A 79 -0.09 23.35 -25.36
C ASP A 79 0.67 24.65 -25.65
N GLU A 80 1.14 25.39 -24.63
CA GLU A 80 1.98 26.57 -24.84
C GLU A 80 3.24 26.26 -25.63
N GLU A 81 3.92 25.16 -25.32
CA GLU A 81 5.15 24.75 -26.01
C GLU A 81 4.89 24.47 -27.50
N LYS A 82 3.81 23.74 -27.83
CA LYS A 82 3.39 23.52 -29.22
C LYS A 82 3.13 24.84 -29.95
N PHE A 83 2.46 25.78 -29.29
CA PHE A 83 2.19 27.10 -29.86
C PHE A 83 3.45 27.94 -30.03
N ARG A 84 4.37 27.93 -29.06
CA ARG A 84 5.66 28.61 -29.13
C ARG A 84 6.49 28.11 -30.30
N ASN A 85 6.51 26.80 -30.54
CA ASN A 85 7.19 26.20 -31.69
C ASN A 85 6.57 26.66 -33.01
N SER A 86 5.26 26.90 -33.05
CA SER A 86 4.55 27.39 -34.24
C SER A 86 4.83 28.87 -34.59
N VAL A 87 5.52 29.62 -33.72
CA VAL A 87 5.92 31.02 -33.99
C VAL A 87 7.09 31.07 -34.97
N TRP A 88 7.89 30.00 -35.04
CA TRP A 88 9.02 29.89 -35.96
C TRP A 88 8.63 29.02 -37.16
N ARG A 89 8.94 29.51 -38.36
CA ARG A 89 8.91 28.71 -39.58
C ARG A 89 10.34 28.33 -39.93
N VAL A 90 10.67 27.04 -39.85
CA VAL A 90 11.99 26.52 -40.19
C VAL A 90 11.89 25.80 -41.54
N GLU A 91 12.62 26.31 -42.53
CA GLU A 91 12.65 25.77 -43.89
C GLU A 91 14.08 25.39 -44.28
N LYS A 92 14.25 24.23 -44.92
CA LYS A 92 15.54 23.85 -45.53
C LYS A 92 15.75 24.61 -46.84
N LYS A 93 16.74 25.49 -46.86
CA LYS A 93 17.15 26.20 -48.08
C LYS A 93 18.43 25.57 -48.63
N MET A 94 18.52 25.54 -49.96
CA MET A 94 19.72 25.10 -50.67
C MET A 94 20.34 26.31 -51.36
N VAL A 95 21.64 26.50 -51.14
CA VAL A 95 22.44 27.50 -51.85
C VAL A 95 23.44 26.77 -52.72
N THR A 96 23.46 27.16 -54.00
CA THR A 96 24.45 26.69 -54.97
C THR A 96 25.35 27.86 -55.31
N ILE A 97 26.63 27.74 -54.99
CA ILE A 97 27.66 28.73 -55.30
C ILE A 97 28.57 28.10 -56.35
N SER A 98 28.81 28.80 -57.45
CA SER A 98 29.76 28.38 -58.47
C SER A 98 30.86 29.42 -58.61
N GLU A 99 32.11 28.98 -58.55
CA GLU A 99 33.28 29.82 -58.83
C GLU A 99 34.18 29.14 -59.87
N ASP A 100 34.78 29.97 -60.72
CA ASP A 100 35.77 29.53 -61.69
C ASP A 100 37.13 29.40 -61.01
N CYS A 101 37.68 28.19 -61.01
CA CYS A 101 39.05 27.92 -60.58
C CYS A 101 40.03 28.60 -61.54
N ALA A 102 41.16 29.09 -61.02
CA ALA A 102 42.28 29.57 -61.84
C ALA A 102 42.79 28.54 -62.88
N CYS A 103 42.45 27.27 -62.69
CA CYS A 103 42.72 26.15 -63.58
C CYS A 103 41.69 25.97 -64.72
N GLY A 104 40.65 26.80 -64.80
CA GLY A 104 39.59 26.73 -65.81
C GLY A 104 38.43 25.77 -65.46
N ALA A 105 38.47 25.10 -64.31
CA ALA A 105 37.39 24.25 -63.84
C ALA A 105 36.31 25.05 -63.07
N VAL A 106 35.03 24.76 -63.30
CA VAL A 106 33.93 25.36 -62.53
C VAL A 106 33.69 24.53 -61.28
N VAL A 107 33.95 25.10 -60.10
CA VAL A 107 33.69 24.44 -58.82
C VAL A 107 32.30 24.84 -58.34
N GLN A 108 31.44 23.86 -58.08
CA GLN A 108 30.10 24.08 -57.53
C GLN A 108 30.00 23.57 -56.10
N LEU A 109 29.73 24.47 -55.15
CA LEU A 109 29.33 24.13 -53.79
C LEU A 109 27.80 24.09 -53.71
N ARG A 110 27.25 22.95 -53.30
CA ARG A 110 25.84 22.84 -52.89
C ARG A 110 25.79 22.65 -51.38
N ALA A 111 25.28 23.65 -50.68
CA ALA A 111 25.10 23.61 -49.24
C ALA A 111 23.61 23.70 -48.90
N THR A 112 23.18 22.88 -47.95
CA THR A 112 21.85 22.95 -47.34
C THR A 112 21.96 23.55 -45.95
N TYR A 113 21.09 24.47 -45.60
CA TYR A 113 21.02 25.05 -44.26
C TYR A 113 19.56 25.25 -43.83
N ASP A 114 19.34 25.29 -42.53
CA ASP A 114 18.04 25.59 -41.94
C ASP A 114 17.87 27.11 -41.82
N HIS A 115 16.81 27.63 -42.44
CA HIS A 115 16.42 29.02 -42.34
C HIS A 115 15.21 29.15 -41.42
N ALA A 116 15.42 29.78 -40.27
CA ALA A 116 14.35 30.08 -39.32
C ALA A 116 13.82 31.51 -39.53
N GLU A 117 12.51 31.63 -39.74
CA GLU A 117 11.81 32.90 -39.86
C GLU A 117 10.77 33.05 -38.74
N LEU A 118 10.76 34.23 -38.11
CA LEU A 118 9.81 34.56 -37.05
C LEU A 118 8.49 35.06 -37.66
N LEU A 119 7.41 34.31 -37.45
CA LEU A 119 6.06 34.69 -37.88
C LEU A 119 5.46 35.71 -36.90
N LYS A 120 5.75 36.99 -37.12
CA LYS A 120 5.34 38.10 -36.22
C LYS A 120 3.84 38.15 -35.97
N GLU A 121 3.02 37.74 -36.93
CA GLU A 121 1.55 37.69 -36.82
C GLU A 121 1.07 36.73 -35.72
N ARG A 122 1.87 35.72 -35.36
CA ARG A 122 1.54 34.73 -34.32
C ARG A 122 1.97 35.16 -32.92
N LEU A 123 2.84 36.18 -32.80
CA LEU A 123 3.35 36.66 -31.52
C LEU A 123 2.26 37.14 -30.54
N PRO A 124 1.24 37.92 -30.96
CA PRO A 124 0.21 38.39 -30.03
C PRO A 124 -0.58 37.23 -29.41
N ALA A 125 -0.92 36.22 -30.22
CA ALA A 125 -1.63 35.04 -29.76
C ALA A 125 -0.77 34.17 -28.82
N ALA A 126 0.52 34.00 -29.13
CA ALA A 126 1.45 33.29 -28.26
C ALA A 126 1.62 34.01 -26.91
N LYS A 127 1.75 35.35 -26.93
CA LYS A 127 1.83 36.18 -25.72
C LYS A 127 0.58 36.04 -24.84
N LEU A 128 -0.62 36.16 -25.42
CA LEU A 128 -1.88 36.01 -24.68
C LEU A 128 -2.02 34.63 -24.02
N ARG A 129 -1.58 33.57 -24.71
CA ARG A 129 -1.56 32.21 -24.14
C ARG A 129 -0.60 32.08 -22.97
N LEU A 130 0.61 32.62 -23.11
CA LEU A 130 1.62 32.62 -22.05
C LEU A 130 1.15 33.43 -20.83
N GLU A 131 0.53 34.59 -21.04
CA GLU A 131 -0.08 35.40 -19.98
C GLU A 131 -1.25 34.68 -19.31
N GLY A 132 -2.07 33.95 -20.08
CA GLY A 132 -3.12 33.09 -19.56
C GLY A 132 -2.58 31.96 -18.69
N LEU A 133 -1.54 31.26 -19.16
CA LEU A 133 -0.87 30.19 -18.42
C LEU A 133 -0.22 30.73 -17.13
N LEU A 134 0.44 31.89 -17.21
CA LEU A 134 1.02 32.56 -16.03
C LEU A 134 -0.05 32.83 -14.97
N ARG A 135 -1.22 33.35 -15.38
CA ARG A 135 -2.33 33.60 -14.46
C ARG A 135 -2.85 32.30 -13.84
N SER A 136 -3.05 31.26 -14.65
CA SER A 136 -3.47 29.94 -14.14
C SER A 136 -2.49 29.36 -13.12
N VAL A 137 -1.18 29.52 -13.33
CA VAL A 137 -0.15 29.10 -12.36
C VAL A 137 -0.22 29.91 -11.07
N GLN A 138 -0.43 31.22 -11.17
CA GLN A 138 -0.51 32.11 -10.00
C GLN A 138 -1.77 31.89 -9.16
N GLU A 139 -2.89 31.57 -9.78
CA GLU A 139 -4.19 31.45 -9.10
C GLU A 139 -4.49 30.04 -8.58
N SER A 140 -3.98 28.98 -9.24
CA SER A 140 -4.30 27.59 -8.90
C SER A 140 -3.72 27.10 -7.56
N TYR A 141 -2.55 27.58 -7.17
CA TYR A 141 -1.78 26.92 -6.10
C TYR A 141 -2.39 27.07 -4.69
N CYS A 142 -3.17 28.12 -4.39
CA CYS A 142 -3.33 28.56 -3.00
C CYS A 142 -4.43 27.82 -2.20
N HIS A 143 -5.62 27.58 -2.76
CA HIS A 143 -6.77 27.19 -1.93
C HIS A 143 -6.80 25.70 -1.57
N HIS A 144 -6.80 24.81 -2.56
CA HIS A 144 -6.93 23.37 -2.31
C HIS A 144 -5.70 22.76 -1.65
N GLN A 145 -4.51 23.29 -1.94
CA GLN A 145 -3.29 22.85 -1.27
C GLN A 145 -3.28 23.25 0.21
N HIS A 146 -3.71 24.48 0.51
CA HIS A 146 -3.85 24.92 1.89
C HIS A 146 -4.87 24.08 2.65
N ALA A 147 -6.04 23.80 2.06
CA ALA A 147 -7.06 22.95 2.66
C ALA A 147 -6.56 21.51 2.89
N ALA A 148 -5.84 20.93 1.92
CA ALA A 148 -5.25 19.60 2.06
C ALA A 148 -4.19 19.57 3.17
N LEU A 149 -3.31 20.58 3.24
CA LEU A 149 -2.27 20.67 4.27
C LEU A 149 -2.88 20.87 5.66
N LEU A 150 -3.86 21.76 5.78
CA LEU A 150 -4.54 22.01 7.04
C LEU A 150 -5.26 20.75 7.54
N ALA A 151 -6.00 20.07 6.66
CA ALA A 151 -6.67 18.81 7.01
C ALA A 151 -5.65 17.73 7.41
N HIS A 152 -4.51 17.64 6.72
CA HIS A 152 -3.43 16.72 7.08
C HIS A 152 -2.91 16.98 8.51
N CYS A 153 -2.56 18.22 8.84
CA CYS A 153 -2.11 18.61 10.18
C CYS A 153 -3.17 18.31 11.25
N GLN A 154 -4.43 18.68 10.99
CA GLN A 154 -5.54 18.44 11.91
C GLN A 154 -5.78 16.95 12.17
N ILE A 155 -5.62 16.10 11.15
CA ILE A 155 -5.72 14.65 11.31
C ILE A 155 -4.53 14.13 12.13
N GLU A 156 -3.30 14.60 11.89
CA GLU A 156 -2.13 14.20 12.69
C GLU A 156 -2.29 14.56 14.17
N ASP A 157 -2.81 15.76 14.46
CA ASP A 157 -3.08 16.21 15.83
C ASP A 157 -4.14 15.32 16.49
N LEU A 158 -5.26 15.09 15.80
CA LEU A 158 -6.35 14.26 16.32
C LEU A 158 -5.94 12.80 16.56
N ILE A 159 -5.14 12.23 15.66
CA ILE A 159 -4.55 10.89 15.85
C ILE A 159 -3.63 10.88 17.07
N SER A 160 -2.80 11.92 17.23
CA SER A 160 -1.88 12.04 18.36
C SER A 160 -2.61 12.11 19.71
N GLU A 161 -3.77 12.76 19.74
CA GLU A 161 -4.66 12.80 20.90
C GLU A 161 -5.33 11.43 21.14
N THR A 162 -5.82 10.79 20.09
CA THR A 162 -6.51 9.48 20.15
C THR A 162 -5.58 8.37 20.66
N ILE A 163 -4.29 8.40 20.30
CA ILE A 163 -3.31 7.43 20.80
C ILE A 163 -3.17 7.51 22.33
N ARG A 164 -3.40 8.68 22.92
CA ARG A 164 -3.29 8.91 24.37
C ARG A 164 -4.60 8.63 25.12
N SER A 165 -5.68 8.32 24.41
CA SER A 165 -6.99 8.10 25.00
C SER A 165 -7.23 6.62 25.32
N ASN A 166 -8.35 6.04 24.89
CA ASN A 166 -8.76 4.67 25.23
C ASN A 166 -8.75 3.74 23.99
N LYS A 167 -8.68 2.42 24.24
CA LYS A 167 -8.68 1.41 23.17
C LYS A 167 -9.91 1.48 22.24
N PRO A 168 -11.14 1.72 22.71
CA PRO A 168 -12.30 1.89 21.84
C PRO A 168 -12.15 3.04 20.84
N GLU A 169 -11.66 4.21 21.26
CA GLU A 169 -11.44 5.36 20.39
C GLU A 169 -10.35 5.08 19.35
N ILE A 170 -9.28 4.37 19.74
CA ILE A 170 -8.25 3.93 18.79
C ILE A 170 -8.82 2.95 17.76
N ARG A 171 -9.68 2.00 18.18
CA ARG A 171 -10.37 1.07 17.27
C ARG A 171 -11.23 1.83 16.26
N GLU A 172 -11.99 2.80 16.75
CA GLU A 172 -12.89 3.61 15.94
C GLU A 172 -12.12 4.44 14.90
N ALA A 173 -11.09 5.17 15.34
CA ALA A 173 -10.23 5.93 14.44
C ALA A 173 -9.55 5.03 13.40
N LEU A 174 -9.08 3.84 13.81
CA LEU A 174 -8.47 2.86 12.92
C LEU A 174 -9.49 2.34 11.88
N ALA A 175 -10.72 2.05 12.29
CA ALA A 175 -11.79 1.63 11.38
C ALA A 175 -12.06 2.69 10.31
N LEU A 176 -12.16 3.96 10.71
CA LEU A 176 -12.42 5.08 9.79
C LEU A 176 -11.25 5.28 8.81
N VAL A 177 -10.00 5.23 9.28
CA VAL A 177 -8.81 5.36 8.43
C VAL A 177 -8.71 4.18 7.44
N LEU A 178 -8.96 2.95 7.89
CA LEU A 178 -8.93 1.76 7.04
C LEU A 178 -10.10 1.73 6.05
N GLN A 179 -11.27 2.25 6.43
CA GLN A 179 -12.38 2.44 5.49
C GLN A 179 -12.02 3.47 4.41
N ALA A 180 -11.39 4.59 4.79
CA ALA A 180 -10.91 5.58 3.84
C ALA A 180 -9.82 5.01 2.92
N LEU A 181 -8.94 4.15 3.44
CA LEU A 181 -7.90 3.46 2.67
C LEU A 181 -8.51 2.52 1.64
N ARG A 182 -9.49 1.70 2.03
CA ARG A 182 -10.25 0.83 1.12
C ARG A 182 -10.91 1.61 -0.02
N LEU A 183 -11.39 2.82 0.24
CA LEU A 183 -12.07 3.65 -0.76
C LEU A 183 -11.11 4.50 -1.61
N SER A 184 -9.79 4.41 -1.42
CA SER A 184 -8.83 5.35 -1.99
C SER A 184 -8.34 5.01 -3.41
N ASP A 185 -8.85 3.97 -4.06
CA ASP A 185 -8.35 3.46 -5.36
C ASP A 185 -8.23 4.54 -6.45
N ASN A 186 -9.19 5.47 -6.55
CA ASN A 186 -9.18 6.57 -7.52
C ASN A 186 -8.62 7.90 -6.97
N ALA A 187 -7.86 7.87 -5.87
CA ALA A 187 -7.33 9.07 -5.21
C ALA A 187 -5.81 9.18 -5.39
N PRO A 188 -5.24 10.40 -5.24
CA PRO A 188 -3.79 10.60 -5.35
C PRO A 188 -2.99 9.71 -4.39
N SER A 189 -1.81 9.25 -4.82
CA SER A 189 -0.93 8.36 -4.05
C SER A 189 -0.54 8.89 -2.68
N ALA A 190 -0.46 10.22 -2.54
CA ALA A 190 -0.22 10.90 -1.27
C ALA A 190 -1.29 10.56 -0.20
N LEU A 191 -2.56 10.40 -0.59
CA LEU A 191 -3.64 10.01 0.32
C LEU A 191 -3.40 8.61 0.88
N ALA A 192 -3.15 7.63 0.00
CA ALA A 192 -2.91 6.25 0.40
C ALA A 192 -1.69 6.13 1.33
N THR A 193 -0.63 6.89 1.04
CA THR A 193 0.60 6.92 1.86
C THR A 193 0.31 7.47 3.26
N ALA A 194 -0.43 8.58 3.36
CA ALA A 194 -0.81 9.16 4.64
C ALA A 194 -1.71 8.21 5.45
N LEU A 195 -2.72 7.60 4.81
CA LEU A 195 -3.62 6.64 5.45
C LEU A 195 -2.88 5.41 5.97
N GLN A 196 -1.94 4.85 5.21
CA GLN A 196 -1.09 3.74 5.65
C GLN A 196 -0.20 4.12 6.84
N ARG A 197 0.33 5.34 6.86
CA ARG A 197 1.12 5.84 8.00
C ARG A 197 0.25 5.95 9.25
N TRP A 198 -0.93 6.54 9.12
CA TRP A 198 -1.89 6.68 10.23
C TRP A 198 -2.39 5.33 10.73
N SER A 199 -2.72 4.39 9.84
CA SER A 199 -3.13 3.05 10.22
C SER A 199 -2.01 2.30 10.95
N ALA A 200 -0.75 2.46 10.53
CA ALA A 200 0.40 1.87 11.21
C ALA A 200 0.57 2.43 12.64
N ILE A 201 0.46 3.75 12.80
CA ILE A 201 0.56 4.42 14.10
C ILE A 201 -0.57 3.94 15.03
N LEU A 202 -1.83 4.01 14.58
CA LEU A 202 -2.99 3.58 15.37
C LEU A 202 -2.92 2.09 15.72
N SER A 203 -2.50 1.24 14.78
CA SER A 203 -2.30 -0.19 15.04
C SER A 203 -1.21 -0.41 16.08
N SER A 204 -0.12 0.35 16.04
CA SER A 204 0.98 0.21 17.00
C SER A 204 0.58 0.61 18.42
N ALA A 205 -0.31 1.61 18.54
CA ALA A 205 -0.88 2.02 19.81
C ALA A 205 -1.93 1.02 20.33
N LEU A 206 -2.68 0.38 19.42
CA LEU A 206 -3.74 -0.57 19.77
C LEU A 206 -3.20 -1.94 20.21
N LEU A 207 -2.17 -2.44 19.51
CA LEU A 207 -1.67 -3.80 19.70
C LEU A 207 -0.88 -3.91 21.01
N ASP A 208 -1.44 -4.67 21.95
CA ASP A 208 -0.76 -5.16 23.13
C ASP A 208 -0.49 -6.66 22.95
N ALA A 209 0.75 -7.10 23.17
CA ALA A 209 1.16 -8.50 23.04
C ALA A 209 0.32 -9.46 23.93
N ARG A 210 -0.34 -8.93 24.96
CA ARG A 210 -1.20 -9.70 25.87
C ARG A 210 -2.66 -9.79 25.42
N ASP A 211 -3.11 -8.91 24.54
CA ASP A 211 -4.52 -8.77 24.16
C ASP A 211 -4.77 -9.24 22.73
N LEU A 212 -5.05 -10.54 22.60
CA LEU A 212 -5.29 -11.20 21.31
C LEU A 212 -6.49 -10.61 20.55
N ARG A 213 -7.45 -10.00 21.25
CA ARG A 213 -8.64 -9.42 20.61
C ARG A 213 -8.29 -8.27 19.69
N GLN A 214 -7.29 -7.47 20.05
CA GLN A 214 -6.82 -6.35 19.21
C GLN A 214 -6.16 -6.84 17.93
N LEU A 215 -5.38 -7.92 18.04
CA LEU A 215 -4.75 -8.53 16.89
C LEU A 215 -5.78 -9.15 15.94
N LEU A 216 -6.74 -9.89 16.47
CA LEU A 216 -7.84 -10.47 15.68
C LEU A 216 -8.67 -9.39 14.99
N TYR A 217 -9.02 -8.32 15.73
CA TYR A 217 -9.70 -7.15 15.17
C TYR A 217 -8.94 -6.54 13.99
N LEU A 218 -7.64 -6.28 14.16
CA LEU A 218 -6.80 -5.75 13.08
C LEU A 218 -6.75 -6.70 11.89
N MET A 219 -6.49 -8.00 12.11
CA MET A 219 -6.42 -8.99 11.04
C MET A 219 -7.71 -9.02 10.20
N HIS A 220 -8.88 -9.00 10.84
CA HIS A 220 -10.17 -8.94 10.15
C HIS A 220 -10.36 -7.67 9.31
N GLN A 221 -9.86 -6.53 9.78
CA GLN A 221 -9.87 -5.29 8.98
C GLN A 221 -8.92 -5.37 7.77
N LEU A 222 -7.77 -6.05 7.91
CA LEU A 222 -6.79 -6.20 6.82
C LEU A 222 -7.32 -7.06 5.69
N PHE A 223 -8.09 -8.12 5.98
CA PHE A 223 -8.74 -8.96 4.96
C PHE A 223 -9.75 -8.22 4.08
N ARG A 224 -10.21 -7.05 4.51
CA ARG A 224 -11.18 -6.22 3.78
C ARG A 224 -10.52 -5.11 2.96
N GLN A 225 -9.20 -5.01 3.00
CA GLN A 225 -8.48 -3.98 2.27
C GLN A 225 -8.29 -4.38 0.81
N THR A 226 -8.70 -3.50 -0.09
CA THR A 226 -8.41 -3.64 -1.52
C THR A 226 -6.96 -3.25 -1.83
N ARG A 227 -6.32 -2.42 -1.00
CA ARG A 227 -4.93 -1.94 -1.13
C ARG A 227 -3.93 -2.77 -0.33
N SER A 228 -2.65 -2.67 -0.70
CA SER A 228 -1.58 -3.41 -0.02
C SER A 228 -1.48 -3.06 1.46
N VAL A 229 -1.35 -4.11 2.28
CA VAL A 229 -1.25 -4.04 3.74
C VAL A 229 0.12 -4.48 4.30
N GLN A 230 1.18 -4.49 3.50
CA GLN A 230 2.53 -4.87 3.94
C GLN A 230 3.04 -4.11 5.18
N TRP A 231 2.58 -2.87 5.37
CA TRP A 231 2.92 -2.07 6.55
C TRP A 231 2.53 -2.79 7.86
N ALA A 232 1.46 -3.59 7.85
CA ALA A 232 0.96 -4.30 9.03
C ALA A 232 2.00 -5.29 9.59
N ALA A 233 2.82 -5.90 8.71
CA ALA A 233 3.89 -6.81 9.11
C ALA A 233 4.97 -6.13 9.98
N ARG A 234 5.07 -4.80 9.96
CA ARG A 234 6.02 -4.03 10.81
C ARG A 234 5.52 -3.85 12.24
N VAL A 235 4.20 -3.99 12.44
CA VAL A 235 3.53 -3.64 13.69
C VAL A 235 3.05 -4.89 14.41
N ILE A 236 2.56 -5.89 13.67
CA ILE A 236 2.13 -7.16 14.24
C ILE A 236 3.35 -7.89 14.81
N ARG A 237 3.19 -8.46 16.00
CA ARG A 237 4.19 -9.31 16.66
C ARG A 237 3.51 -10.52 17.24
N VAL A 238 3.98 -11.70 16.86
CA VAL A 238 3.50 -12.99 17.39
C VAL A 238 4.66 -13.64 18.13
N THR A 239 4.39 -14.17 19.32
CA THR A 239 5.41 -14.83 20.16
C THR A 239 4.98 -16.25 20.48
N ALA A 240 5.94 -17.18 20.61
CA ALA A 240 5.71 -18.56 20.99
C ALA A 240 6.57 -18.95 22.21
N GLY A 241 6.51 -18.10 23.25
CA GLY A 241 7.33 -18.25 24.45
C GLY A 241 6.95 -19.47 25.30
N ASP A 242 5.70 -19.91 25.25
CA ASP A 242 5.16 -21.04 26.00
C ASP A 242 4.16 -21.86 25.16
N ARG A 243 3.66 -22.95 25.74
CA ARG A 243 2.71 -23.87 25.08
C ARG A 243 1.39 -23.19 24.70
N THR A 244 0.90 -22.28 25.52
CA THR A 244 -0.35 -21.55 25.29
C THR A 244 -0.22 -20.53 24.16
N SER A 245 0.85 -19.75 24.14
CA SER A 245 1.17 -18.80 23.07
C SER A 245 1.48 -19.50 21.75
N ALA A 246 2.15 -20.67 21.78
CA ALA A 246 2.33 -21.51 20.60
C ALA A 246 1.00 -21.99 20.03
N ALA A 247 0.07 -22.47 20.87
CA ALA A 247 -1.27 -22.88 20.43
C ALA A 247 -2.08 -21.71 19.84
N ARG A 248 -1.99 -20.51 20.44
CA ARG A 248 -2.62 -19.30 19.91
C ARG A 248 -2.03 -18.86 18.57
N ALA A 249 -0.71 -18.91 18.43
CA ALA A 249 -0.04 -18.59 17.17
C ALA A 249 -0.38 -19.60 16.06
N ILE A 250 -0.53 -20.88 16.38
CA ILE A 250 -1.06 -21.89 15.44
C ILE A 250 -2.50 -21.55 15.04
N ALA A 251 -3.36 -21.16 15.99
CA ALA A 251 -4.73 -20.75 15.67
C ALA A 251 -4.78 -19.50 14.77
N LEU A 252 -3.90 -18.53 14.98
CA LEU A 252 -3.77 -17.36 14.12
C LEU A 252 -3.27 -17.71 12.70
N LEU A 253 -2.32 -18.65 12.58
CA LEU A 253 -1.87 -19.17 11.28
C LEU A 253 -3.01 -19.90 10.57
N ASP A 254 -3.77 -20.72 11.29
CA ASP A 254 -4.95 -21.41 10.76
C ASP A 254 -5.98 -20.40 10.25
N LEU A 255 -6.27 -19.33 11.01
CA LEU A 255 -7.16 -18.25 10.55
C LEU A 255 -6.64 -17.53 9.30
N LEU A 256 -5.33 -17.25 9.24
CA LEU A 256 -4.71 -16.65 8.06
C LEU A 256 -4.88 -17.54 6.83
N LEU A 257 -4.57 -18.82 6.95
CA LEU A 257 -4.53 -19.74 5.81
C LEU A 257 -5.92 -20.27 5.41
N ALA A 258 -6.83 -20.46 6.36
CA ALA A 258 -8.16 -21.00 6.11
C ALA A 258 -9.08 -20.00 5.39
N ARG A 259 -8.81 -18.69 5.53
CA ARG A 259 -9.63 -17.62 4.92
C ARG A 259 -9.04 -17.05 3.65
N THR A 260 -7.77 -17.29 3.35
CA THR A 260 -7.13 -16.77 2.14
C THR A 260 -7.50 -17.60 0.92
N ARG A 261 -8.33 -17.04 0.03
CA ARG A 261 -8.22 -17.34 -1.40
C ARG A 261 -7.06 -16.53 -1.94
N LEU A 262 -6.04 -17.20 -2.47
CA LEU A 262 -4.87 -16.55 -3.06
C LEU A 262 -5.23 -16.10 -4.47
N GLU A 263 -5.18 -14.79 -4.71
CA GLU A 263 -5.22 -14.22 -6.05
C GLU A 263 -3.79 -13.94 -6.50
N ALA A 264 -3.40 -14.54 -7.63
CA ALA A 264 -2.10 -14.31 -8.25
C ALA A 264 -2.06 -12.87 -8.76
N ALA A 265 -1.14 -12.06 -8.23
CA ALA A 265 -0.88 -10.71 -8.71
C ALA A 265 0.27 -10.75 -9.70
N VAL A 266 0.04 -10.27 -10.92
CA VAL A 266 1.09 -10.14 -11.95
C VAL A 266 1.59 -8.70 -11.97
N GLU A 267 2.91 -8.53 -12.03
CA GLU A 267 3.57 -7.23 -12.14
C GLU A 267 3.39 -6.66 -13.55
N CYS A 268 2.71 -5.52 -13.68
CA CYS A 268 2.68 -4.75 -14.92
C CYS A 268 3.77 -3.68 -14.86
N THR A 269 4.87 -3.87 -15.60
CA THR A 269 6.05 -2.96 -15.58
C THR A 269 6.02 -1.94 -16.72
N GLU A 270 4.85 -1.58 -17.27
CA GLU A 270 4.83 -0.82 -18.52
C GLU A 270 5.22 0.66 -18.37
N ASP A 271 5.06 1.30 -17.22
CA ASP A 271 5.47 2.71 -17.07
C ASP A 271 6.16 3.00 -15.74
N ALA A 272 7.39 3.52 -15.82
CA ALA A 272 8.22 3.87 -14.65
C ALA A 272 7.68 5.06 -13.83
N ASP A 273 6.67 5.78 -14.34
CA ASP A 273 6.09 6.98 -13.72
C ASP A 273 4.56 6.90 -13.48
N GLU A 274 3.87 5.87 -13.99
CA GLU A 274 2.46 5.60 -13.69
C GLU A 274 2.36 4.45 -12.70
N GLY A 275 1.74 4.71 -11.55
CA GLY A 275 1.81 3.83 -10.39
C GLY A 275 1.29 2.42 -10.66
N TRP A 276 1.98 1.44 -10.07
CA TRP A 276 1.57 0.04 -9.87
C TRP A 276 0.07 -0.24 -10.05
N GLU A 277 -0.32 -0.77 -11.21
CA GLU A 277 -1.60 -1.45 -11.41
C GLU A 277 -1.38 -2.96 -11.32
N GLU A 278 -1.81 -3.58 -10.21
CA GLU A 278 -1.85 -5.04 -10.10
C GLU A 278 -3.14 -5.52 -10.78
N MET A 279 -2.96 -6.25 -11.88
CA MET A 279 -4.04 -6.89 -12.63
C MET A 279 -4.19 -8.36 -12.22
N ASP A 280 -5.43 -8.83 -12.17
CA ASP A 280 -5.69 -10.27 -12.16
C ASP A 280 -5.23 -10.93 -13.47
N ALA A 281 -5.27 -12.27 -13.54
CA ALA A 281 -4.90 -13.02 -14.74
C ALA A 281 -5.73 -12.68 -16.01
N HIS A 282 -6.79 -11.87 -15.89
CA HIS A 282 -7.69 -11.44 -16.94
C HIS A 282 -7.68 -9.93 -17.20
N GLY A 283 -6.75 -9.17 -16.62
CA GLY A 283 -6.65 -7.71 -16.80
C GLY A 283 -7.65 -6.90 -15.98
N GLY A 284 -8.30 -7.51 -14.98
CA GLY A 284 -9.25 -6.89 -14.06
C GLY A 284 -8.58 -6.38 -12.77
N GLY A 285 -8.96 -5.17 -12.35
CA GLY A 285 -8.43 -4.50 -11.16
C GLY A 285 -9.06 -4.92 -9.83
N ALA A 286 -8.32 -4.62 -8.77
CA ALA A 286 -8.62 -4.75 -7.34
C ALA A 286 -8.92 -6.18 -6.81
N VAL A 287 -8.09 -6.61 -5.86
CA VAL A 287 -8.28 -7.88 -5.11
C VAL A 287 -9.65 -7.90 -4.44
N SER A 288 -10.34 -9.03 -4.56
CA SER A 288 -11.69 -9.19 -4.01
C SER A 288 -11.71 -9.05 -2.48
N GLU A 289 -12.79 -8.47 -1.92
CA GLU A 289 -12.94 -8.39 -0.46
C GLU A 289 -12.91 -9.79 0.16
N GLY A 290 -12.02 -9.99 1.14
CA GLY A 290 -11.79 -11.28 1.77
C GLY A 290 -10.62 -12.08 1.18
N ALA A 291 -9.97 -11.60 0.12
CA ALA A 291 -8.72 -12.14 -0.40
C ALA A 291 -7.53 -11.24 0.01
N LEU A 292 -6.39 -11.87 0.35
CA LEU A 292 -5.12 -11.16 0.54
C LEU A 292 -4.26 -11.34 -0.70
N ARG A 293 -3.56 -10.27 -1.09
CA ARG A 293 -2.48 -10.32 -2.07
C ARG A 293 -1.42 -11.29 -1.58
N GLU A 294 -0.86 -12.11 -2.48
CA GLU A 294 0.19 -13.08 -2.12
C GLU A 294 1.36 -12.41 -1.38
N ARG A 295 1.81 -11.25 -1.86
CA ARG A 295 2.88 -10.46 -1.22
C ARG A 295 2.54 -9.99 0.20
N ASP A 296 1.28 -9.66 0.46
CA ASP A 296 0.81 -9.22 1.77
C ASP A 296 0.74 -10.42 2.72
N LEU A 297 0.24 -11.55 2.25
CA LEU A 297 0.27 -12.80 3.01
C LEU A 297 1.70 -13.21 3.34
N LEU A 298 2.62 -13.19 2.38
CA LEU A 298 4.02 -13.50 2.60
C LEU A 298 4.66 -12.56 3.63
N ALA A 299 4.32 -11.27 3.60
CA ALA A 299 4.77 -10.31 4.60
C ALA A 299 4.23 -10.64 6.00
N LEU A 300 2.95 -10.99 6.11
CA LEU A 300 2.32 -11.36 7.38
C LEU A 300 2.84 -12.70 7.92
N LEU A 301 3.09 -13.70 7.07
CA LEU A 301 3.64 -14.99 7.48
C LEU A 301 5.05 -14.85 8.09
N LYS A 302 5.85 -13.90 7.61
CA LYS A 302 7.18 -13.59 8.19
C LYS A 302 7.13 -13.09 9.63
N VAL A 303 5.97 -12.64 10.10
CA VAL A 303 5.78 -12.20 11.48
C VAL A 303 5.69 -13.38 12.46
N PHE A 304 5.36 -14.58 11.98
CA PHE A 304 5.20 -15.75 12.84
C PHE A 304 6.54 -16.38 13.19
N PRO A 305 6.79 -16.72 14.47
CA PRO A 305 8.03 -17.34 14.90
C PRO A 305 8.02 -18.85 14.59
N LEU A 306 8.02 -19.21 13.30
CA LEU A 306 7.87 -20.60 12.83
C LEU A 306 8.89 -21.55 13.45
N ARG A 307 10.14 -21.11 13.63
CA ARG A 307 11.20 -21.89 14.29
C ARG A 307 10.86 -22.20 15.74
N GLU A 308 10.38 -21.21 16.49
CA GLU A 308 9.99 -21.38 17.90
C GLU A 308 8.75 -22.27 18.00
N LEU A 309 7.79 -22.12 17.07
CA LEU A 309 6.62 -22.98 16.99
C LEU A 309 6.98 -24.44 16.78
N VAL A 310 7.88 -24.74 15.82
CA VAL A 310 8.35 -26.11 15.57
C VAL A 310 9.10 -26.66 16.78
N ALA A 311 10.02 -25.88 17.37
CA ALA A 311 10.74 -26.30 18.57
C ALA A 311 9.77 -26.61 19.73
N ARG A 312 8.76 -25.77 19.94
CA ARG A 312 7.73 -25.99 20.96
C ARG A 312 6.89 -27.21 20.63
N LEU A 313 6.49 -27.43 19.38
CA LEU A 313 5.76 -28.62 18.90
C LEU A 313 6.53 -29.93 19.16
N VAL A 314 7.84 -29.95 18.93
CA VAL A 314 8.71 -31.09 19.26
C VAL A 314 8.70 -31.38 20.77
N LEU A 315 8.69 -30.34 21.62
CA LEU A 315 8.54 -30.50 23.08
C LEU A 315 7.19 -31.09 23.52
N PHE A 316 6.12 -31.03 22.71
CA PHE A 316 4.88 -31.74 23.01
C PHE A 316 4.99 -33.25 22.75
N THR A 317 5.90 -33.65 21.86
CA THR A 317 6.11 -35.07 21.50
C THR A 317 7.14 -35.76 22.40
N HIS A 318 8.00 -35.00 23.07
CA HIS A 318 9.05 -35.53 23.94
C HIS A 318 8.71 -35.25 25.40
N ALA A 319 8.38 -36.28 26.16
CA ALA A 319 8.29 -36.21 27.61
C ALA A 319 9.69 -35.91 28.17
N ASP A 320 9.84 -34.81 28.90
CA ASP A 320 11.04 -34.35 29.62
C ASP A 320 12.21 -33.76 28.82
N ILE A 321 12.26 -32.42 28.79
CA ILE A 321 13.38 -31.58 28.31
C ILE A 321 14.69 -31.90 29.05
N GLY A 322 14.62 -32.41 30.29
CA GLY A 322 15.81 -32.83 31.04
C GLY A 322 16.54 -34.04 30.46
N THR A 323 15.97 -34.70 29.45
CA THR A 323 16.53 -35.93 28.84
C THR A 323 16.94 -35.78 27.37
N ALA A 324 16.52 -34.71 26.69
CA ALA A 324 16.83 -34.47 25.28
C ALA A 324 18.29 -34.01 25.10
N ARG A 325 19.06 -34.74 24.28
CA ARG A 325 20.49 -34.47 24.04
C ARG A 325 20.67 -33.43 22.94
N GLU A 326 21.73 -32.63 23.03
CA GLU A 326 22.07 -31.53 22.10
C GLU A 326 22.14 -31.91 20.61
N TYR A 327 22.30 -33.20 20.25
CA TYR A 327 22.33 -33.61 18.84
C TYR A 327 20.94 -33.78 18.21
N GLU A 328 19.86 -33.72 19.00
CA GLU A 328 18.46 -33.90 18.55
C GLU A 328 17.78 -32.56 18.21
N TRP A 329 18.56 -31.48 18.11
CA TRP A 329 18.12 -30.11 17.85
C TRP A 329 18.23 -29.70 16.38
#